data_AF-A0A9D8S4P1-F1
#
_entry.id   AF-A0A9D8S4P1-F1
#
_cell.length_a   1.000
_cell.length_b   1.000
_cell.length_c   1.000
_cell.angle_alpha   90.00
_cell.angle_beta   90.00
_cell.angle_gamma   90.00
#
_symmetry.space_group_name_H-M   'P 1'
#
loop_
_entity.id
_entity.type
_entity.pdbx_description
1 polymer ?
#
loop_
_entity_poly.entity_id
_entity_poly.type
_entity_poly.pdbx_seq_one_letter_code
_entity_poly.pdbx_strand_id
1 'polypeptide(L)'
;MKELGMLTAEEVDKAYHWRDHERKLLLEALDGEGVWPQDNLRKSDYIYGEGFPEGLEEAVHAYMAKTNSEIFIMQPEDIFLSMKLQNLPGTDIDKYPNWRSRVPVDIEDMASNDGYRRILDVVKKWR
;
A
#
# COMPACT_ATOMS: atom_id res chain seq x y z
N MET A 1 -6.12 -15.38 4.82
CA MET A 1 -5.35 -16.42 5.54
C MET A 1 -6.13 -16.99 6.73
N LYS A 2 -6.49 -16.18 7.74
CA LYS A 2 -7.33 -16.63 8.87
C LYS A 2 -8.67 -17.22 8.42
N GLU A 3 -9.41 -16.50 7.58
CA GLU A 3 -10.70 -16.95 7.03
C GLU A 3 -10.59 -18.21 6.15
N LEU A 4 -9.38 -18.51 5.66
CA LEU A 4 -9.09 -19.71 4.87
C LEU A 4 -8.58 -20.87 5.73
N GLY A 5 -8.57 -20.72 7.07
CA GLY A 5 -8.07 -21.73 8.00
C GLY A 5 -6.57 -22.01 7.89
N MET A 6 -5.80 -21.09 7.30
CA MET A 6 -4.37 -21.29 7.02
C MET A 6 -3.44 -20.86 8.16
N LEU A 7 -3.98 -20.22 9.20
CA LEU A 7 -3.23 -19.78 10.37
C LEU A 7 -4.00 -20.16 11.64
N THR A 8 -3.26 -20.61 12.65
CA THR A 8 -3.76 -20.80 14.02
C THR A 8 -4.07 -19.45 14.67
N ALA A 9 -4.85 -19.45 15.77
CA ALA A 9 -5.16 -18.23 16.51
C ALA A 9 -3.90 -17.56 17.08
N GLU A 10 -2.92 -18.34 17.55
CA GLU A 10 -1.65 -17.83 18.06
C GLU A 10 -0.79 -17.19 16.94
N GLU A 11 -0.74 -17.80 15.75
CA GLU A 11 -0.02 -17.23 14.61
C GLU A 11 -0.67 -15.93 14.12
N VAL A 12 -2.00 -15.87 14.13
CA VAL A 12 -2.75 -14.65 13.79
C VAL A 12 -2.42 -13.52 14.76
N ASP A 13 -2.44 -13.80 16.06
CA ASP A 13 -2.15 -12.83 17.11
C ASP A 13 -0.71 -12.27 16.98
N LYS A 14 0.28 -13.16 16.86
CA LYS A 14 1.67 -12.77 16.61
C LYS A 14 1.83 -11.94 15.33
N ALA A 15 1.14 -12.32 14.25
CA ALA A 15 1.20 -11.60 12.98
C ALA A 15 0.60 -10.18 13.08
N TYR A 16 -0.47 -10.00 13.85
CA TYR A 16 -1.03 -8.67 14.11
C TYR A 16 -0.08 -7.81 14.92
N HIS A 17 0.46 -8.33 16.04
CA HIS A 17 1.43 -7.59 16.85
C HIS A 17 2.68 -7.19 16.07
N TRP A 18 3.21 -8.08 15.23
CA TRP A 18 4.30 -7.75 14.31
C TRP A 18 3.90 -6.64 13.34
N ARG A 19 2.71 -6.76 12.73
CA ARG A 19 2.24 -5.77 11.76
C ARG A 19 2.05 -4.38 12.36
N ASP A 20 1.54 -4.30 13.57
CA ASP A 20 1.34 -3.03 14.28
C ASP A 20 2.69 -2.33 14.54
N HIS A 21 3.70 -3.10 14.92
CA HIS A 21 5.07 -2.59 15.09
C HIS A 21 5.65 -2.06 13.77
N GLU A 22 5.58 -2.85 12.69
CA GLU A 22 6.11 -2.46 11.37
C GLU A 22 5.42 -1.21 10.82
N ARG A 23 4.10 -1.08 11.01
CA ARG A 23 3.35 0.11 10.62
C ARG A 23 3.88 1.35 11.34
N LYS A 24 4.14 1.25 12.65
CA LYS A 24 4.70 2.35 13.42
C LYS A 24 6.07 2.78 12.88
N LEU A 25 6.96 1.82 12.62
CA LEU A 25 8.29 2.10 12.06
C LEU A 25 8.23 2.76 10.69
N LEU A 26 7.33 2.30 9.82
CA LEU A 26 7.11 2.92 8.51
C LEU A 26 6.68 4.38 8.68
N LEU A 27 5.68 4.65 9.51
CA LEU A 27 5.18 6.01 9.74
C LEU A 27 6.27 6.94 10.30
N GLU A 28 7.07 6.46 11.24
CA GLU A 28 8.23 7.20 11.78
C GLU A 28 9.27 7.51 10.70
N ALA A 29 9.53 6.58 9.78
CA ALA A 29 10.44 6.81 8.65
C ALA A 29 9.90 7.85 7.66
N LEU A 30 8.59 7.82 7.37
CA LEU A 30 7.93 8.81 6.52
C LEU A 30 7.95 10.22 7.14
N ASP A 31 7.74 10.31 8.47
CA ASP A 31 7.86 11.56 9.21
C ASP A 31 9.28 12.11 9.15
N GLY A 32 10.27 11.26 9.42
CA GLY A 32 11.68 11.63 9.43
C GLY A 32 12.18 12.16 8.08
N GLU A 33 11.66 11.62 6.98
CA GLU A 33 12.03 12.06 5.62
C GLU A 33 11.24 13.27 5.11
N GLY A 34 10.18 13.69 5.83
CA GLY A 34 9.36 14.85 5.48
C GLY A 34 8.64 14.70 4.14
N VAL A 35 8.18 13.49 3.83
CA VAL A 35 7.65 13.12 2.50
C VAL A 35 6.14 13.24 2.36
N TRP A 36 5.43 13.63 3.42
CA TRP A 36 3.97 13.77 3.41
C TRP A 36 3.48 14.89 2.49
N PRO A 37 2.36 14.70 1.78
CA PRO A 37 1.75 15.74 0.96
C PRO A 37 1.20 16.87 1.84
N GLN A 38 1.55 18.12 1.52
CA GLN A 38 1.22 19.28 2.35
C GLN A 38 -0.28 19.60 2.41
N ASP A 39 -1.02 19.21 1.36
CA ASP A 39 -2.47 19.41 1.22
C ASP A 39 -3.30 18.24 1.74
N ASN A 40 -2.66 17.13 2.13
CA ASN A 40 -3.33 15.90 2.58
C ASN A 40 -2.54 15.21 3.70
N LEU A 41 -2.16 15.97 4.72
CA LEU A 41 -1.39 15.45 5.85
C LEU A 41 -2.17 14.36 6.62
N ARG A 42 -1.44 13.32 7.02
CA ARG A 42 -1.92 12.29 7.95
C ARG A 42 -2.51 12.92 9.21
N LYS A 43 -3.73 12.52 9.57
CA LYS A 43 -4.39 12.98 10.81
C LYS A 43 -4.31 11.97 11.95
N SER A 44 -4.12 10.70 11.63
CA SER A 44 -4.00 9.61 12.61
C SER A 44 -3.21 8.45 12.01
N ASP A 45 -2.68 7.61 12.89
CA ASP A 45 -1.78 6.51 12.50
C ASP A 45 -2.55 5.27 12.03
N TYR A 46 -3.77 5.08 12.54
CA TYR A 46 -4.64 3.96 12.23
C TYR A 46 -3.98 2.56 12.33
N ILE A 47 -3.07 2.41 13.29
CA ILE A 47 -2.17 1.23 13.40
C ILE A 47 -2.96 -0.07 13.58
N TYR A 48 -4.09 -0.02 14.27
CA TYR A 48 -4.91 -1.20 14.60
C TYR A 48 -5.99 -1.51 13.56
N GLY A 49 -5.92 -0.87 12.38
CA GLY A 49 -6.80 -1.15 11.25
C GLY A 49 -8.14 -0.40 11.29
N GLU A 50 -8.26 0.64 12.12
CA GLU A 50 -9.43 1.51 12.16
C GLU A 50 -9.56 2.46 10.94
N GLY A 51 -8.54 2.52 10.08
CA GLY A 51 -8.52 3.39 8.91
C GLY A 51 -7.28 3.21 8.04
N PHE A 52 -7.19 4.04 7.00
CA PHE A 52 -6.04 4.16 6.12
C PHE A 52 -5.52 5.61 6.19
N PRO A 53 -4.28 5.85 6.63
CA PRO A 53 -3.79 7.20 6.88
C PRO A 53 -3.85 8.08 5.63
N GLU A 54 -4.29 9.32 5.79
CA GLU A 54 -4.37 10.24 4.65
C GLU A 54 -2.99 10.59 4.13
N GLY A 55 -2.87 10.68 2.80
CA GLY A 55 -1.61 10.98 2.14
C GLY A 55 -0.56 9.86 2.19
N LEU A 56 -0.91 8.67 2.71
CA LEU A 56 0.04 7.57 2.90
C LEU A 56 0.59 7.06 1.58
N GLU A 57 -0.25 6.90 0.55
CA GLU A 57 0.20 6.45 -0.76
C GLU A 57 1.21 7.43 -1.37
N GLU A 58 0.91 8.74 -1.33
CA GLU A 58 1.84 9.76 -1.77
C GLU A 58 3.15 9.73 -0.98
N ALA A 59 3.08 9.61 0.35
CA ALA A 59 4.26 9.59 1.22
C ALA A 59 5.14 8.37 0.95
N VAL A 60 4.55 7.17 0.79
CA VAL A 60 5.30 5.93 0.49
C VAL A 60 5.96 6.02 -0.89
N HIS A 61 5.24 6.49 -1.91
CA HIS A 61 5.80 6.66 -3.25
C HIS A 61 6.91 7.72 -3.27
N ALA A 62 6.76 8.84 -2.54
CA ALA A 62 7.82 9.84 -2.35
C ALA A 62 9.06 9.24 -1.69
N TYR A 63 8.86 8.51 -0.59
CA TYR A 63 9.93 7.88 0.18
C TYR A 63 10.75 6.93 -0.69
N MET A 64 10.08 6.07 -1.46
CA MET A 64 10.74 5.11 -2.35
C MET A 64 11.40 5.79 -3.55
N ALA A 65 10.77 6.82 -4.14
CA ALA A 65 11.34 7.56 -5.25
C ALA A 65 12.59 8.37 -4.86
N LYS A 66 12.71 8.79 -3.59
CA LYS A 66 13.87 9.53 -3.05
C LYS A 66 15.13 8.68 -2.86
N THR A 67 15.01 7.34 -2.86
CA THR A 67 16.14 6.43 -2.63
C THR A 67 17.22 6.54 -3.72
N ASN A 68 18.42 5.98 -3.51
CA ASN A 68 19.46 5.92 -4.55
C ASN A 68 19.33 4.69 -5.49
N SER A 69 18.15 4.05 -5.54
CA SER A 69 17.91 2.92 -6.43
C SER A 69 17.83 3.39 -7.89
N GLU A 70 18.54 2.72 -8.80
CA GLU A 70 18.56 3.05 -10.24
C GLU A 70 17.22 2.82 -10.94
N ILE A 71 16.42 1.88 -10.43
CA ILE A 71 15.12 1.51 -11.00
C ILE A 71 14.06 1.66 -9.91
N PHE A 72 12.95 2.30 -10.27
CA PHE A 72 11.75 2.40 -9.46
C PHE A 72 10.56 1.83 -10.24
N ILE A 73 9.74 1.01 -9.59
CA ILE A 73 8.59 0.34 -10.19
C ILE A 73 7.37 0.68 -9.33
N MET A 74 6.27 1.06 -9.98
CA MET A 74 4.99 1.31 -9.34
C MET A 74 3.99 0.22 -9.72
N GLN A 75 3.14 -0.15 -8.77
CA GLN A 75 2.05 -1.09 -9.01
C GLN A 75 0.75 -0.30 -9.18
N PRO A 76 0.00 -0.51 -10.28
CA PRO A 76 -1.32 0.12 -10.45
C PRO A 76 -2.28 -0.19 -9.29
N GLU A 77 -2.18 -1.37 -8.69
CA GLU A 77 -2.99 -1.75 -7.53
C GLU A 77 -2.84 -0.78 -6.35
N ASP A 78 -1.64 -0.28 -6.06
CA ASP A 78 -1.40 0.67 -4.97
C ASP A 78 -1.97 2.05 -5.35
N ILE A 79 -1.73 2.48 -6.60
CA ILE A 79 -2.25 3.75 -7.13
C ILE A 79 -3.78 3.83 -7.06
N PHE A 80 -4.45 2.72 -7.34
CA PHE A 80 -5.91 2.63 -7.36
C PHE A 80 -6.51 1.96 -6.12
N LEU A 81 -5.71 1.76 -5.07
CA LEU A 81 -6.13 1.20 -3.78
C LEU A 81 -6.90 -0.12 -3.90
N SER A 82 -6.41 -1.03 -4.76
CA SER A 82 -7.00 -2.34 -4.97
C SER A 82 -6.76 -3.23 -3.75
N MET A 83 -7.83 -3.51 -2.99
CA MET A 83 -7.77 -4.37 -1.80
C MET A 83 -7.63 -5.87 -2.12
N LYS A 84 -7.78 -6.27 -3.40
CA LYS A 84 -7.70 -7.67 -3.82
C LYS A 84 -6.28 -8.03 -4.24
N LEU A 85 -5.73 -9.09 -3.64
CA LEU A 85 -4.43 -9.65 -4.00
C LEU A 85 -4.52 -10.32 -5.37
N GLN A 86 -3.49 -10.14 -6.20
CA GLN A 86 -3.34 -10.94 -7.43
C GLN A 86 -3.10 -12.41 -7.12
N ASN A 87 -2.32 -12.68 -6.08
CA ASN A 87 -1.94 -14.03 -5.70
C ASN A 87 -1.88 -14.14 -4.18
N LEU A 88 -2.46 -15.21 -3.65
CA LEU A 88 -2.34 -15.60 -2.27
C LEU A 88 -1.54 -16.92 -2.21
N PRO A 89 -0.24 -16.86 -1.89
CA PRO A 89 0.61 -18.04 -1.88
C PRO A 89 0.07 -19.17 -0.99
N GLY A 90 0.23 -20.42 -1.45
CA GLY A 90 -0.24 -21.60 -0.72
C GLY A 90 -1.74 -21.89 -0.86
N THR A 91 -2.42 -21.23 -1.80
CA THR A 91 -3.82 -21.51 -2.13
C THR A 91 -3.96 -22.04 -3.55
N ASP A 92 -4.90 -22.95 -3.75
CA ASP A 92 -5.35 -23.38 -5.08
C ASP A 92 -6.63 -22.62 -5.45
N ILE A 93 -7.08 -22.78 -6.70
CA ILE A 93 -8.20 -22.05 -7.33
C ILE A 93 -9.51 -22.17 -6.56
N ASP A 94 -9.73 -23.26 -5.83
CA ASP A 94 -10.91 -23.50 -5.01
C ASP A 94 -10.94 -22.65 -3.74
N LYS A 95 -9.78 -22.17 -3.27
CA LYS A 95 -9.63 -21.37 -2.05
C LYS A 95 -9.50 -19.87 -2.30
N TYR A 96 -8.79 -19.49 -3.36
CA TYR A 96 -8.65 -18.08 -3.74
C TYR A 96 -8.51 -17.95 -5.25
N PRO A 97 -9.16 -16.96 -5.88
CA PRO A 97 -9.09 -16.76 -7.33
C PRO A 97 -7.76 -16.10 -7.73
N ASN A 98 -6.64 -16.81 -7.54
CA ASN A 98 -5.32 -16.37 -7.95
C ASN A 98 -5.29 -16.00 -9.44
N TRP A 99 -4.56 -14.94 -9.77
CA TRP A 99 -4.29 -14.41 -11.11
C TRP A 99 -5.55 -13.97 -11.88
N ARG A 100 -6.61 -13.61 -11.14
CA ARG A 100 -7.90 -13.19 -11.71
C ARG A 100 -8.35 -11.80 -11.26
N SER A 101 -7.61 -11.16 -10.35
CA SER A 101 -7.96 -9.81 -9.91
C SER A 101 -7.67 -8.83 -11.05
N ARG A 102 -8.60 -7.92 -11.32
CA ARG A 102 -8.41 -6.82 -12.26
C ARG A 102 -8.24 -5.54 -11.47
N VAL A 103 -7.38 -4.65 -11.98
CA VAL A 103 -7.29 -3.27 -11.51
C VAL A 103 -8.67 -2.61 -11.69
N PRO A 104 -9.15 -1.81 -10.72
CA PRO A 104 -10.54 -1.32 -10.71
C PRO A 104 -10.79 -0.12 -11.66
N VAL A 105 -9.90 0.14 -12.61
CA VAL A 105 -9.93 1.30 -13.52
C VAL A 105 -9.52 0.85 -14.92
N ASP A 106 -10.23 1.31 -15.95
CA ASP A 106 -9.86 1.08 -17.35
C ASP A 106 -8.62 1.89 -17.74
N ILE A 107 -7.83 1.40 -18.69
CA ILE A 107 -6.53 2.00 -19.04
C ILE A 107 -6.70 3.46 -19.50
N GLU A 108 -7.76 3.71 -20.27
CA GLU A 108 -8.13 5.01 -20.84
C GLU A 108 -8.44 6.05 -19.75
N ASP A 109 -8.91 5.59 -18.59
CA ASP A 109 -9.32 6.46 -17.48
C ASP A 109 -8.22 6.67 -16.44
N MET A 110 -7.14 5.87 -16.47
CA MET A 110 -6.06 5.93 -15.49
C MET A 110 -5.47 7.33 -15.34
N ALA A 111 -5.15 8.00 -16.46
CA ALA A 111 -4.53 9.33 -16.44
C ALA A 111 -5.45 10.43 -15.90
N SER A 112 -6.77 10.21 -15.95
CA SER A 112 -7.77 11.15 -15.43
C SER A 112 -7.98 11.02 -13.92
N ASN A 113 -7.62 9.88 -13.33
CA ASN A 113 -7.77 9.61 -11.90
C ASN A 113 -6.89 10.53 -11.04
N ASP A 114 -7.46 11.07 -9.96
CA ASP A 114 -6.75 12.00 -9.06
C ASP A 114 -5.58 11.32 -8.33
N GLY A 115 -5.76 10.11 -7.81
CA GLY A 115 -4.71 9.36 -7.12
C GLY A 115 -3.52 9.08 -8.05
N TYR A 116 -3.80 8.66 -9.29
CA TYR A 116 -2.79 8.46 -10.32
C TYR A 116 -1.97 9.73 -10.58
N ARG A 117 -2.63 10.88 -10.79
CA ARG A 117 -1.94 12.16 -11.02
C ARG A 117 -1.08 12.57 -9.83
N ARG A 118 -1.62 12.47 -8.62
CA ARG A 118 -0.91 12.84 -7.37
C ARG A 118 0.33 11.99 -7.15
N ILE A 119 0.23 10.67 -7.31
CA ILE A 119 1.36 9.75 -7.15
C ILE A 119 2.44 10.03 -8.21
N LEU A 120 2.05 10.22 -9.48
CA LEU A 120 3.00 10.56 -10.53
C LEU A 120 3.73 11.88 -10.28
N ASP A 121 3.04 12.92 -9.83
CA ASP A 121 3.65 14.22 -9.54
C ASP A 121 4.69 14.11 -8.41
N VAL A 122 4.39 13.31 -7.39
CA VAL A 122 5.29 13.02 -6.29
C VAL A 122 6.53 12.25 -6.74
N VAL A 123 6.37 11.23 -7.59
CA VAL A 123 7.50 10.42 -8.07
C VAL A 123 8.40 11.25 -8.99
N LYS A 124 7.83 12.03 -9.92
CA LYS A 124 8.56 12.93 -10.84
C LYS A 124 9.35 14.02 -10.13
N LYS A 125 9.03 14.33 -8.88
CA LYS A 125 9.83 15.25 -8.07
C LYS A 125 11.23 14.71 -7.77
N TRP A 126 11.40 13.38 -7.74
CA TRP A 126 12.63 12.70 -7.30
C TRP A 126 13.32 11.87 -8.39
N ARG A 127 12.62 11.53 -9.48
CA ARG A 127 13.10 10.73 -10.61
C ARG A 127 12.82 11.46 -11.92
#